data_AF-A0A1U9W178-F1
#
_entry.id   AF-A0A1U9W178-F1
#
_cell.length_a   1.000
_cell.length_b   1.000
_cell.length_c   1.000
_cell.angle_alpha   90.00
_cell.angle_beta   90.00
_cell.angle_gamma   90.00
#
_symmetry.space_group_name_H-M   'P 1'
#
loop_
_entity.id
_entity.type
_entity.pdbx_description
1 polymer ?
#
loop_
_entity_poly.entity_id
_entity_poly.type
_entity_poly.pdbx_seq_one_letter_code
_entity_poly.pdbx_strand_id
1 'polypeptide(L)'
;LNNVVLTFASTRHLVAAASTTASHLEGTVTYNKTKPTIAQLNSLLKSTNTAIILTSEESRNPNHQSVLNKVLNPGQNLSSEMVNISFNSSTSELKIAVASSCWTITDSEVVFNQLSVTQDLSNFTKTPTDQAITVTQAEVTTQTQDTLNKFLKTADKLTINTDVTITFDVANNNATLAVVANSTRAQGDNVVFTNVTVTVEKPQLNTFTHDDKNKAITVTQAESTNPTQATVNKFLQTPDTLTLGTDVTITFNANERKATLTAAPNSTKAQGSVVFTNVTVEKPALNTTLTVKELGQINARTQAAVKAAMLSKNTNLQNVDQNRFTITLDADASKNKATVTHPDFAGAVEVSFSVQL
;
A
#
# COMPACT_ATOMS: atom_id res chain seq x y z
N LEU A 1 10.97 -8.89 -70.53
CA LEU A 1 11.13 -7.71 -69.65
C LEU A 1 12.51 -7.62 -68.96
N ASN A 2 13.27 -8.70 -68.81
CA ASN A 2 14.56 -8.70 -68.08
C ASN A 2 15.70 -7.89 -68.73
N ASN A 3 15.52 -7.43 -69.98
CA ASN A 3 16.53 -6.68 -70.72
C ASN A 3 16.28 -5.17 -70.71
N VAL A 4 15.27 -4.68 -69.98
CA VAL A 4 14.92 -3.25 -69.88
C VAL A 4 14.71 -2.89 -68.42
N VAL A 5 15.39 -1.84 -67.95
CA VAL A 5 15.24 -1.25 -66.62
C VAL A 5 14.33 -0.03 -66.74
N LEU A 6 13.29 0.01 -65.90
CA LEU A 6 12.40 1.15 -65.77
C LEU A 6 12.79 1.95 -64.53
N THR A 7 13.25 3.18 -64.72
CA THR A 7 13.65 4.09 -63.65
C THR A 7 12.92 5.41 -63.80
N PHE A 8 12.34 5.91 -62.71
CA PHE A 8 11.83 7.29 -62.70
C PHE A 8 13.01 8.24 -62.47
N ALA A 9 13.42 8.97 -63.51
CA ALA A 9 14.52 9.94 -63.42
C ALA A 9 14.05 11.28 -62.80
N SER A 10 12.75 11.56 -62.86
CA SER A 10 12.06 12.64 -62.15
C SER A 10 10.54 12.39 -62.13
N THR A 11 9.78 13.26 -61.46
CA THR A 11 8.32 13.12 -61.25
C THR A 11 7.46 13.15 -62.53
N ARG A 12 8.04 13.42 -63.71
CA ARG A 12 7.32 13.42 -65.02
C ARG A 12 8.04 12.63 -66.12
N HIS A 13 9.14 11.96 -65.77
CA HIS A 13 10.03 11.31 -66.72
C HIS A 13 10.25 9.87 -66.27
N LEU A 14 9.52 8.96 -66.91
CA LEU A 14 9.85 7.54 -66.85
C LEU A 14 10.95 7.28 -67.88
N VAL A 15 12.07 6.76 -67.42
CA VAL A 15 13.19 6.37 -68.26
C VAL A 15 13.19 4.86 -68.39
N ALA A 16 13.01 4.38 -69.61
CA ALA A 16 13.25 2.98 -69.96
C ALA A 16 14.63 2.88 -70.61
N ALA A 17 15.55 2.20 -69.96
CA ALA A 17 16.91 1.98 -70.48
C ALA A 17 17.14 0.47 -70.69
N ALA A 18 18.00 0.13 -71.64
CA ALA A 18 18.48 -1.24 -71.74
C ALA A 18 19.17 -1.65 -70.43
N SER A 19 18.88 -2.87 -69.95
CA SER A 19 19.59 -3.45 -68.81
C SER A 19 21.07 -3.56 -69.15
N THR A 20 21.96 -3.28 -68.18
CA THR A 20 23.41 -3.42 -68.33
C THR A 20 23.86 -4.86 -68.63
N THR A 21 22.94 -5.82 -68.50
CA THR A 21 23.13 -7.25 -68.80
C THR A 21 22.56 -7.68 -70.16
N ALA A 22 21.98 -6.77 -70.94
CA ALA A 22 21.40 -7.09 -72.25
C ALA A 22 22.47 -7.04 -73.36
N SER A 23 22.71 -8.14 -74.07
CA SER A 23 23.75 -8.26 -75.10
C SER A 23 23.38 -7.69 -76.48
N HIS A 24 22.11 -7.32 -76.70
CA HIS A 24 21.57 -6.95 -78.02
C HIS A 24 20.62 -5.74 -77.98
N LEU A 25 20.65 -4.93 -76.93
CA LEU A 25 19.72 -3.81 -76.73
C LEU A 25 20.50 -2.58 -76.24
N GLU A 26 20.45 -1.48 -76.98
CA GLU A 26 21.11 -0.21 -76.63
C GLU A 26 20.12 0.96 -76.78
N GLY A 27 20.24 1.96 -75.92
CA GLY A 27 19.45 3.18 -75.97
C GLY A 27 18.66 3.48 -74.70
N THR A 28 18.20 4.73 -74.61
CA THR A 28 17.38 5.25 -73.51
C THR A 28 16.15 5.93 -74.09
N VAL A 29 14.96 5.53 -73.64
CA VAL A 29 13.71 6.19 -73.99
C VAL A 29 13.21 6.94 -72.76
N THR A 30 13.12 8.26 -72.89
CA THR A 30 12.51 9.11 -71.86
C THR A 30 11.07 9.40 -72.27
N TYR A 31 10.11 8.86 -71.51
CA TYR A 31 8.72 9.24 -71.63
C TYR A 31 8.51 10.60 -70.95
N ASN A 32 8.54 11.65 -71.77
CA ASN A 32 8.25 13.01 -71.32
C ASN A 32 6.73 13.15 -71.12
N LYS A 33 6.31 13.68 -69.96
CA LYS A 33 4.90 13.92 -69.61
C LYS A 33 4.06 12.65 -69.42
N THR A 34 4.58 11.69 -68.65
CA THR A 34 3.72 10.65 -68.09
C THR A 34 2.62 11.33 -67.24
N LYS A 35 1.36 10.90 -67.39
CA LYS A 35 0.26 11.31 -66.50
C LYS A 35 0.20 10.29 -65.36
N PRO A 36 0.82 10.56 -64.19
CA PRO A 36 0.63 9.68 -63.04
C PRO A 36 -0.86 9.61 -62.69
N THR A 37 -1.30 8.48 -62.14
CA THR A 37 -2.63 8.39 -61.53
C THR A 37 -2.70 9.43 -60.42
N ILE A 38 -3.55 10.44 -60.62
CA ILE A 38 -3.72 11.54 -59.69
C ILE A 38 -4.64 11.07 -58.57
N ALA A 39 -4.16 11.05 -57.34
CA ALA A 39 -4.99 10.80 -56.16
C ALA A 39 -5.52 12.14 -55.62
N GLN A 40 -6.75 12.15 -55.09
CA GLN A 40 -7.25 13.30 -54.32
C GLN A 40 -6.69 13.23 -52.90
N LEU A 41 -6.19 14.33 -52.35
CA LEU A 41 -5.60 14.36 -51.00
C LEU A 41 -6.57 13.80 -49.95
N ASN A 42 -7.86 14.17 -50.04
CA ASN A 42 -8.91 13.65 -49.15
C ASN A 42 -9.12 12.13 -49.24
N SER A 43 -8.83 11.49 -50.38
CA SER A 43 -8.96 10.03 -50.52
C SER A 43 -7.85 9.25 -49.80
N LEU A 44 -6.71 9.90 -49.56
CA LEU A 44 -5.53 9.32 -48.90
C LEU A 44 -5.60 9.46 -47.37
N LEU A 45 -6.37 10.43 -46.88
CA LEU A 45 -6.45 10.79 -45.47
C LEU A 45 -7.71 10.21 -44.81
N LYS A 46 -7.64 10.02 -43.50
CA LYS A 46 -8.80 9.68 -42.66
C LYS A 46 -9.84 10.81 -42.73
N SER A 47 -11.08 10.48 -42.36
CA SER A 47 -12.15 11.49 -42.24
C SER A 47 -11.73 12.63 -41.33
N THR A 48 -12.09 13.88 -41.67
CA THR A 48 -11.80 15.08 -40.87
C THR A 48 -12.46 15.07 -39.48
N ASN A 49 -13.44 14.20 -39.26
CA ASN A 49 -14.06 13.94 -37.95
C ASN A 49 -13.26 12.98 -37.07
N THR A 50 -12.14 12.44 -37.55
CA THR A 50 -11.29 11.53 -36.77
C THR A 50 -10.58 12.31 -35.68
N ALA A 51 -10.66 11.83 -34.44
CA ALA A 51 -9.88 12.37 -33.34
C ALA A 51 -8.39 12.09 -33.56
N ILE A 52 -7.58 13.14 -33.60
CA ILE A 52 -6.13 13.07 -33.78
C ILE A 52 -5.45 13.54 -32.49
N ILE A 53 -4.60 12.69 -31.94
CA ILE A 53 -3.83 13.01 -30.74
C ILE A 53 -2.40 13.27 -31.16
N LEU A 54 -1.88 14.46 -30.86
CA LEU A 54 -0.48 14.83 -31.09
C LEU A 54 0.30 14.73 -29.78
N THR A 55 1.55 14.30 -29.85
CA THR A 55 2.48 14.51 -28.75
C THR A 55 2.81 16.00 -28.62
N SER A 56 3.32 16.43 -27.46
CA SER A 56 3.84 17.80 -27.32
C SER A 56 4.93 18.10 -28.36
N GLU A 57 5.75 17.12 -28.74
CA GLU A 57 6.80 17.27 -29.74
C GLU A 57 6.23 17.43 -31.15
N GLU A 58 5.30 16.55 -31.53
CA GLU A 58 4.59 16.62 -32.82
C GLU A 58 3.80 17.92 -32.99
N SER A 59 3.26 18.48 -31.90
CA SER A 59 2.58 19.78 -31.96
C SER A 59 3.52 20.95 -32.27
N ARG A 60 4.80 20.85 -31.87
CA ARG A 60 5.85 21.86 -32.13
C ARG A 60 6.50 21.65 -33.49
N ASN A 61 6.60 20.39 -33.92
CA ASN A 61 7.18 19.96 -35.18
C ASN A 61 6.14 19.20 -36.03
N PRO A 62 5.06 19.86 -36.48
CA PRO A 62 3.94 19.21 -37.14
C PRO A 62 4.31 18.62 -38.51
N ASN A 63 5.34 19.16 -39.17
CA ASN A 63 5.82 18.69 -40.47
C ASN A 63 6.77 17.48 -40.33
N HIS A 64 6.25 16.40 -39.74
CA HIS A 64 6.99 15.16 -39.50
C HIS A 64 6.17 13.94 -39.95
N GLN A 65 6.84 12.89 -40.42
CA GLN A 65 6.18 11.70 -40.94
C GLN A 65 5.29 11.00 -39.89
N SER A 66 5.63 11.09 -38.60
CA SER A 66 4.80 10.52 -37.53
C SER A 66 3.42 11.18 -37.45
N VAL A 67 3.33 12.50 -37.64
CA VAL A 67 2.07 13.25 -37.70
C VAL A 67 1.26 12.86 -38.93
N LEU A 68 1.94 12.74 -40.08
CA LEU A 68 1.30 12.29 -41.31
C LEU A 68 0.68 10.89 -41.18
N ASN A 69 1.41 9.95 -40.57
CA ASN A 69 0.93 8.59 -40.33
C ASN A 69 -0.35 8.55 -39.47
N LYS A 70 -0.57 9.55 -38.60
CA LYS A 70 -1.79 9.62 -37.78
C LYS A 70 -3.03 10.00 -38.57
N VAL A 71 -2.86 10.72 -39.69
CA VAL A 71 -3.96 11.19 -40.54
C VAL A 71 -4.13 10.38 -41.81
N LEU A 72 -3.23 9.46 -42.14
CA LEU A 72 -3.35 8.59 -43.32
C LEU A 72 -4.36 7.45 -43.14
N ASN A 73 -5.08 7.10 -44.21
CA ASN A 73 -5.87 5.87 -44.25
C ASN A 73 -4.95 4.64 -44.13
N PRO A 74 -5.41 3.53 -43.50
CA PRO A 74 -4.63 2.30 -43.42
C PRO A 74 -4.14 1.82 -44.79
N GLY A 75 -2.86 1.49 -44.90
CA GLY A 75 -2.24 1.01 -46.14
C GLY A 75 -1.88 2.10 -47.16
N GLN A 76 -2.19 3.37 -46.89
CA GLN A 76 -1.71 4.48 -47.71
C GLN A 76 -0.27 4.85 -47.35
N ASN A 77 0.50 5.26 -48.35
CA ASN A 77 1.87 5.73 -48.16
C ASN A 77 2.01 7.11 -48.81
N LEU A 78 2.22 8.11 -47.96
CA LEU A 78 2.46 9.49 -48.37
C LEU A 78 3.70 9.99 -47.63
N SER A 79 4.64 10.57 -48.37
CA SER A 79 5.85 11.16 -47.81
C SER A 79 5.55 12.57 -47.28
N SER A 80 6.18 12.95 -46.15
CA SER A 80 6.17 14.31 -45.62
C SER A 80 6.79 15.35 -46.55
N GLU A 81 7.44 14.95 -47.65
CA GLU A 81 7.93 15.87 -48.70
C GLU A 81 6.85 16.27 -49.71
N MET A 82 5.77 15.50 -49.80
CA MET A 82 4.68 15.69 -50.76
C MET A 82 3.58 16.60 -50.22
N VAL A 83 3.57 16.85 -48.91
CA VAL A 83 2.60 17.67 -48.20
C VAL A 83 3.28 18.59 -47.20
N ASN A 84 2.66 19.73 -46.92
CA ASN A 84 3.02 20.60 -45.83
C ASN A 84 2.02 20.42 -44.69
N ILE A 85 2.52 20.08 -43.50
CA ILE A 85 1.70 19.90 -42.31
C ILE A 85 1.93 21.06 -41.36
N SER A 86 0.84 21.70 -40.94
CA SER A 86 0.87 22.81 -39.98
C SER A 86 -0.18 22.60 -38.91
N PHE A 87 0.15 22.95 -37.66
CA PHE A 87 -0.75 22.87 -36.52
C PHE A 87 -0.93 24.27 -35.93
N ASN A 88 -2.17 24.70 -35.78
CA ASN A 88 -2.53 25.93 -35.09
C ASN A 88 -3.10 25.57 -33.70
N SER A 89 -2.32 25.80 -32.66
CA SER A 89 -2.72 25.51 -31.28
C SER A 89 -3.83 26.41 -30.74
N SER A 90 -4.04 27.59 -31.35
CA SER A 90 -5.10 28.53 -30.90
C SER A 90 -6.48 28.12 -31.41
N THR A 91 -6.53 27.52 -32.60
CA THR A 91 -7.79 27.04 -33.21
C THR A 91 -7.94 25.52 -33.12
N SER A 92 -6.92 24.81 -32.64
CA SER A 92 -6.86 23.34 -32.64
C SER A 92 -7.10 22.76 -34.02
N GLU A 93 -6.41 23.30 -35.03
CA GLU A 93 -6.52 22.88 -36.43
C GLU A 93 -5.21 22.28 -36.92
N LEU A 94 -5.28 21.09 -37.52
CA LEU A 94 -4.16 20.43 -38.20
C LEU A 94 -4.46 20.43 -39.70
N LYS A 95 -3.64 21.17 -40.43
CA LYS A 95 -3.81 21.40 -41.85
C LYS A 95 -2.75 20.62 -42.64
N ILE A 96 -3.23 19.82 -43.58
CA ILE A 96 -2.44 19.08 -44.56
C ILE A 96 -2.65 19.73 -45.91
N ALA A 97 -1.63 20.42 -46.43
CA ALA A 97 -1.69 21.06 -47.74
C ALA A 97 -0.77 20.32 -48.73
N VAL A 98 -1.16 20.20 -49.99
CA VAL A 98 -0.28 19.64 -51.02
C VAL A 98 0.93 20.54 -51.19
N ALA A 99 2.13 19.96 -51.15
CA ALA A 99 3.35 20.74 -51.37
C ALA A 99 3.37 21.27 -52.82
N SER A 100 3.85 22.49 -53.03
CA SER A 100 3.93 23.09 -54.39
C SER A 100 4.82 22.30 -55.34
N SER A 101 5.72 21.46 -54.81
CA SER A 101 6.56 20.51 -55.54
C SER A 101 5.84 19.21 -55.90
N CYS A 102 4.65 18.94 -55.36
CA CYS A 102 3.88 17.72 -55.59
C CYS A 102 2.92 17.89 -56.77
N TRP A 103 3.02 17.00 -57.77
CA TRP A 103 2.21 17.05 -59.00
C TRP A 103 1.36 15.79 -59.21
N THR A 104 1.35 14.90 -58.22
CA THR A 104 0.67 13.59 -58.26
C THR A 104 -0.61 13.57 -57.42
N ILE A 105 -0.89 14.66 -56.69
CA ILE A 105 -2.03 14.78 -55.78
C ILE A 105 -2.83 16.04 -56.15
N THR A 106 -4.16 15.92 -56.18
CA THR A 106 -5.11 17.04 -56.33
C THR A 106 -5.83 17.34 -55.02
N ASP A 107 -6.53 18.48 -55.00
CA ASP A 107 -7.07 19.17 -53.82
C ASP A 107 -5.97 19.81 -53.00
N SER A 108 -6.08 21.12 -52.77
CA SER A 108 -5.00 21.90 -52.18
C SER A 108 -4.79 21.60 -50.70
N GLU A 109 -5.83 21.19 -49.98
CA GLU A 109 -5.85 21.24 -48.52
C GLU A 109 -6.93 20.38 -47.85
N VAL A 110 -6.59 19.85 -46.68
CA VAL A 110 -7.50 19.16 -45.75
C VAL A 110 -7.23 19.66 -44.34
N VAL A 111 -8.29 19.95 -43.58
CA VAL A 111 -8.19 20.46 -42.21
C VAL A 111 -8.90 19.50 -41.24
N PHE A 112 -8.17 19.07 -40.20
CA PHE A 112 -8.69 18.31 -39.07
C PHE A 112 -8.93 19.24 -37.89
N ASN A 113 -10.10 19.14 -37.24
CA ASN A 113 -10.51 20.03 -36.16
C ASN A 113 -10.74 19.30 -34.81
N GLN A 114 -10.63 17.97 -34.80
CA GLN A 114 -10.79 17.16 -33.60
C GLN A 114 -9.40 16.76 -33.08
N LEU A 115 -8.71 17.73 -32.47
CA LEU A 115 -7.33 17.57 -32.03
C LEU A 115 -7.19 17.66 -30.51
N SER A 116 -6.35 16.78 -29.97
CA SER A 116 -5.83 16.92 -28.61
C SER A 116 -4.30 16.81 -28.61
N VAL A 117 -3.68 17.49 -27.67
CA VAL A 117 -2.23 17.43 -27.45
C VAL A 117 -1.99 16.82 -26.07
N THR A 118 -1.21 15.74 -26.01
CA THR A 118 -0.79 15.18 -24.73
C THR A 118 0.15 16.13 -24.01
N GLN A 119 0.05 16.18 -22.69
CA GLN A 119 0.90 17.00 -21.84
C GLN A 119 1.82 16.10 -21.00
N ASP A 120 2.95 16.66 -20.57
CA ASP A 120 3.85 15.96 -19.67
C ASP A 120 3.12 15.58 -18.36
N LEU A 121 3.36 14.38 -17.85
CA LEU A 121 2.75 13.87 -16.62
C LEU A 121 2.94 14.84 -15.44
N SER A 122 4.11 15.47 -15.35
CA SER A 122 4.43 16.46 -14.31
C SER A 122 3.51 17.69 -14.30
N ASN A 123 2.84 17.99 -15.43
CA ASN A 123 1.87 19.08 -15.49
C ASN A 123 0.60 18.78 -14.69
N PHE A 124 0.27 17.49 -14.49
CA PHE A 124 -0.93 17.04 -13.79
C PHE A 124 -0.70 16.75 -12.30
N THR A 125 0.52 16.40 -11.91
CA THR A 125 0.84 15.88 -10.57
C THR A 125 1.22 16.98 -9.57
N LYS A 126 0.89 16.80 -8.29
CA LYS A 126 1.43 17.63 -7.19
C LYS A 126 2.96 17.58 -7.18
N THR A 127 3.60 18.52 -6.49
CA THR A 127 5.05 18.51 -6.29
C THR A 127 5.48 17.25 -5.54
N PRO A 128 6.35 16.39 -6.11
CA PRO A 128 6.57 15.05 -5.55
C PRO A 128 7.31 14.99 -4.20
N THR A 129 8.06 16.03 -3.84
CA THR A 129 8.93 16.07 -2.66
C THR A 129 8.32 16.78 -1.44
N ASP A 130 7.42 17.74 -1.66
CA ASP A 130 7.06 18.71 -0.63
C ASP A 130 5.72 18.42 0.04
N GLN A 131 4.87 17.61 -0.59
CA GLN A 131 3.52 17.33 -0.09
C GLN A 131 3.46 15.90 0.45
N ALA A 132 3.14 15.79 1.74
CA ALA A 132 2.79 14.51 2.35
C ALA A 132 1.48 14.00 1.74
N ILE A 133 1.51 12.78 1.20
CA ILE A 133 0.34 12.10 0.65
C ILE A 133 0.00 10.95 1.58
N THR A 134 -1.25 10.90 2.03
CA THR A 134 -1.74 9.83 2.90
C THR A 134 -2.69 8.91 2.14
N VAL A 135 -2.39 7.61 2.13
CA VAL A 135 -3.21 6.56 1.55
C VAL A 135 -3.48 5.48 2.58
N THR A 136 -4.57 4.74 2.42
CA THR A 136 -4.87 3.58 3.25
C THR A 136 -4.21 2.32 2.71
N GLN A 137 -4.04 1.31 3.56
CA GLN A 137 -3.55 0.01 3.11
C GLN A 137 -4.45 -0.61 2.03
N ALA A 138 -5.77 -0.35 2.07
CA ALA A 138 -6.71 -0.81 1.05
C ALA A 138 -6.47 -0.13 -0.31
N GLU A 139 -6.17 1.17 -0.31
CA GLU A 139 -5.84 1.93 -1.54
C GLU A 139 -4.51 1.48 -2.16
N VAL A 140 -3.56 1.01 -1.34
CA VAL A 140 -2.31 0.43 -1.83
C VAL A 140 -2.58 -0.87 -2.61
N THR A 141 -3.48 -1.73 -2.09
CA THR A 141 -3.83 -3.01 -2.73
C THR A 141 -4.80 -2.86 -3.90
N THR A 142 -5.70 -1.88 -3.83
CA THR A 142 -6.74 -1.64 -4.83
C THR A 142 -6.82 -0.16 -5.11
N GLN A 143 -6.13 0.25 -6.17
CA GLN A 143 -6.02 1.64 -6.57
C GLN A 143 -7.30 2.07 -7.28
N THR A 144 -7.94 3.12 -6.76
CA THR A 144 -9.14 3.71 -7.35
C THR A 144 -8.82 5.08 -7.94
N GLN A 145 -9.82 5.68 -8.60
CA GLN A 145 -9.70 7.06 -9.06
C GLN A 145 -9.45 8.03 -7.89
N ASP A 146 -10.02 7.76 -6.71
CA ASP A 146 -9.79 8.55 -5.50
C ASP A 146 -8.33 8.46 -5.05
N THR A 147 -7.72 7.27 -5.13
CA THR A 147 -6.29 7.08 -4.86
C THR A 147 -5.45 7.95 -5.80
N LEU A 148 -5.74 7.95 -7.09
CA LEU A 148 -5.03 8.79 -8.07
C LEU A 148 -5.22 10.28 -7.80
N ASN A 149 -6.43 10.71 -7.48
CA ASN A 149 -6.76 12.12 -7.23
C ASN A 149 -5.92 12.72 -6.08
N LYS A 150 -5.45 11.91 -5.14
CA LYS A 150 -4.51 12.33 -4.09
C LYS A 150 -3.15 12.79 -4.64
N PHE A 151 -2.73 12.32 -5.81
CA PHE A 151 -1.47 12.70 -6.45
C PHE A 151 -1.60 13.85 -7.45
N LEU A 152 -2.82 14.19 -7.89
CA LEU A 152 -3.05 15.21 -8.91
C LEU A 152 -3.19 16.63 -8.33
N LYS A 153 -2.79 17.66 -9.09
CA LYS A 153 -3.04 19.08 -8.78
C LYS A 153 -4.54 19.40 -8.78
N THR A 154 -5.28 18.74 -9.66
CA THR A 154 -6.73 18.86 -9.81
C THR A 154 -7.30 17.48 -10.02
N ALA A 155 -8.32 17.13 -9.24
CA ALA A 155 -8.99 15.84 -9.34
C ALA A 155 -9.54 15.59 -10.76
N ASP A 156 -9.58 14.33 -11.15
CA ASP A 156 -10.19 13.82 -12.40
C ASP A 156 -9.59 14.41 -13.68
N LYS A 157 -8.38 14.99 -13.60
CA LYS A 157 -7.61 15.41 -14.78
C LYS A 157 -6.93 14.26 -15.49
N LEU A 158 -6.71 13.13 -14.83
CA LEU A 158 -6.23 11.89 -15.41
C LEU A 158 -7.08 10.74 -14.87
N THR A 159 -7.22 9.68 -15.65
CA THR A 159 -8.01 8.50 -15.30
C THR A 159 -7.08 7.33 -14.99
N ILE A 160 -7.27 6.67 -13.84
CA ILE A 160 -6.47 5.51 -13.44
C ILE A 160 -6.61 4.36 -14.46
N ASN A 161 -5.52 3.67 -14.75
CA ASN A 161 -5.37 2.58 -15.74
C ASN A 161 -5.66 2.95 -17.21
N THR A 162 -6.20 4.13 -17.49
CA THR A 162 -6.38 4.65 -18.86
C THR A 162 -5.26 5.61 -19.23
N ASP A 163 -4.96 6.55 -18.33
CA ASP A 163 -3.91 7.54 -18.55
C ASP A 163 -2.64 7.19 -17.78
N VAL A 164 -2.79 6.72 -16.54
CA VAL A 164 -1.68 6.44 -15.63
C VAL A 164 -1.94 5.22 -14.74
N THR A 165 -0.87 4.57 -14.30
CA THR A 165 -0.90 3.55 -13.23
C THR A 165 -0.14 4.05 -12.00
N ILE A 166 -0.39 3.43 -10.84
CA ILE A 166 0.31 3.76 -9.59
C ILE A 166 1.00 2.50 -9.07
N THR A 167 2.24 2.65 -8.64
CA THR A 167 2.98 1.60 -7.94
C THR A 167 3.44 2.13 -6.59
N PHE A 168 3.02 1.48 -5.51
CA PHE A 168 3.47 1.84 -4.15
C PHE A 168 4.70 1.01 -3.76
N ASP A 169 5.69 1.69 -3.21
CA ASP A 169 6.83 1.10 -2.52
C ASP A 169 6.73 1.50 -1.05
N VAL A 170 6.00 0.67 -0.30
CA VAL A 170 5.70 0.90 1.12
C VAL A 170 6.97 0.86 1.98
N ALA A 171 7.99 0.11 1.57
CA ALA A 171 9.25 0.02 2.32
C ALA A 171 10.02 1.34 2.29
N ASN A 172 9.94 2.07 1.17
CA ASN A 172 10.62 3.33 0.98
C ASN A 172 9.70 4.56 1.14
N ASN A 173 8.44 4.38 1.54
CA ASN A 173 7.43 5.45 1.63
C ASN A 173 7.24 6.21 0.30
N ASN A 174 7.34 5.48 -0.82
CA ASN A 174 7.29 6.06 -2.15
C ASN A 174 6.06 5.58 -2.93
N ALA A 175 5.62 6.39 -3.89
CA ALA A 175 4.70 5.96 -4.94
C ALA A 175 5.13 6.51 -6.29
N THR A 176 5.00 5.69 -7.33
CA THR A 176 5.37 6.05 -8.70
C THR A 176 4.12 6.10 -9.56
N LEU A 177 3.89 7.23 -10.24
CA LEU A 177 2.93 7.34 -11.32
C LEU A 177 3.64 7.12 -12.66
N ALA A 178 3.10 6.23 -13.49
CA ALA A 178 3.62 5.93 -14.82
C ALA A 178 2.54 6.13 -15.87
N VAL A 179 2.91 6.69 -17.03
CA VAL A 179 1.96 6.89 -18.15
C VAL A 179 1.66 5.56 -18.83
N VAL A 180 0.39 5.32 -19.14
CA VAL A 180 -0.05 4.17 -19.94
C VAL A 180 0.26 4.41 -21.43
N ALA A 181 0.74 3.38 -22.14
CA ALA A 181 1.29 3.48 -23.50
C ALA A 181 0.36 4.08 -24.59
N ASN A 182 -0.93 4.29 -24.29
CA ASN A 182 -1.91 4.89 -25.21
C ASN A 182 -2.72 6.01 -24.55
N SER A 183 -2.21 6.65 -23.49
CA SER A 183 -2.90 7.81 -22.91
C SER A 183 -3.09 8.89 -23.96
N THR A 184 -4.28 9.47 -23.98
CA THR A 184 -4.64 10.58 -24.87
C THR A 184 -4.43 11.94 -24.22
N ARG A 185 -3.97 11.96 -22.96
CA ARG A 185 -3.88 13.15 -22.09
C ARG A 185 -2.47 13.36 -21.55
N ALA A 186 -1.79 12.30 -21.14
CA ALA A 186 -0.47 12.35 -20.52
C ALA A 186 0.61 11.67 -21.37
N GLN A 187 1.85 12.13 -21.22
CA GLN A 187 3.07 11.55 -21.79
C GLN A 187 4.27 11.86 -20.88
N GLY A 188 5.44 11.31 -21.20
CA GLY A 188 6.70 11.61 -20.50
C GLY A 188 7.08 10.56 -19.47
N ASP A 189 8.06 10.92 -18.64
CA ASP A 189 8.69 10.04 -17.66
C ASP A 189 7.82 9.80 -16.42
N ASN A 190 8.20 8.79 -15.64
CA ASN A 190 7.56 8.46 -14.38
C ASN A 190 7.75 9.60 -13.36
N VAL A 191 6.71 9.84 -12.55
CA VAL A 191 6.76 10.77 -11.42
C VAL A 191 6.83 9.99 -10.13
N VAL A 192 7.90 10.19 -9.34
CA VAL A 192 8.13 9.49 -8.07
C VAL A 192 7.88 10.42 -6.89
N PHE A 193 6.89 10.10 -6.08
CA PHE A 193 6.56 10.76 -4.83
C PHE A 193 7.31 10.09 -3.68
N THR A 194 7.98 10.89 -2.84
CA THR A 194 8.87 10.36 -1.77
C THR A 194 8.38 10.60 -0.35
N ASN A 195 7.15 11.10 -0.20
CA ASN A 195 6.55 11.41 1.10
C ASN A 195 5.13 10.81 1.18
N VAL A 196 5.03 9.50 0.94
CA VAL A 196 3.77 8.76 0.94
C VAL A 196 3.64 7.96 2.23
N THR A 197 2.66 8.34 3.06
CA THR A 197 2.35 7.62 4.30
C THR A 197 1.19 6.67 4.08
N VAL A 198 1.37 5.39 4.42
CA VAL A 198 0.31 4.39 4.41
C VAL A 198 -0.30 4.26 5.81
N THR A 199 -1.58 4.59 5.94
CA THR A 199 -2.33 4.40 7.17
C THR A 199 -3.05 3.06 7.15
N VAL A 200 -2.89 2.28 8.21
CA VAL A 200 -3.71 1.09 8.46
C VAL A 200 -4.89 1.53 9.32
N GLU A 201 -6.09 1.55 8.75
CA GLU A 201 -7.31 1.74 9.55
C GLU A 201 -7.55 0.47 10.36
N LYS A 202 -7.34 0.55 11.68
CA LYS A 202 -7.46 -0.59 12.59
C LYS A 202 -8.84 -0.54 13.24
N PRO A 203 -9.61 -1.65 13.26
CA PRO A 203 -10.81 -1.73 14.07
C PRO A 203 -10.50 -1.45 15.56
N GLN A 204 -11.45 -0.83 16.25
CA GLN A 204 -11.34 -0.56 17.69
C GLN A 204 -11.41 -1.88 18.47
N LEU A 205 -10.69 -2.01 19.59
CA LEU A 205 -10.66 -3.25 20.37
C LEU A 205 -12.06 -3.76 20.79
N ASN A 206 -13.01 -2.84 20.97
CA ASN A 206 -14.38 -3.20 21.31
C ASN A 206 -15.06 -4.11 20.27
N THR A 207 -14.61 -4.12 19.01
CA THR A 207 -15.15 -5.01 17.95
C THR A 207 -14.67 -6.45 18.07
N PHE A 208 -13.66 -6.71 18.92
CA PHE A 208 -13.10 -8.06 19.14
C PHE A 208 -13.46 -8.62 20.52
N THR A 209 -13.82 -7.77 21.47
CA THR A 209 -14.09 -8.13 22.88
C THR A 209 -15.58 -8.36 23.14
N HIS A 210 -15.95 -9.16 24.15
CA HIS A 210 -17.35 -9.31 24.56
C HIS A 210 -18.08 -7.95 24.68
N ASP A 211 -19.27 -7.84 24.06
CA ASP A 211 -20.08 -6.62 24.09
C ASP A 211 -20.51 -6.25 25.52
N ASP A 212 -20.76 -7.27 26.35
CA ASP A 212 -21.05 -7.11 27.77
C ASP A 212 -19.77 -7.00 28.59
N LYS A 213 -19.30 -5.76 28.77
CA LYS A 213 -18.13 -5.43 29.61
C LYS A 213 -18.33 -5.71 31.10
N ASN A 214 -19.57 -5.99 31.52
CA ASN A 214 -19.93 -6.40 32.88
C ASN A 214 -20.11 -7.91 33.03
N LYS A 215 -19.93 -8.69 31.95
CA LYS A 215 -19.91 -10.15 32.01
C LYS A 215 -18.91 -10.60 33.07
N ALA A 216 -19.36 -11.47 33.96
CA ALA A 216 -18.50 -12.02 34.99
C ALA A 216 -17.40 -12.89 34.33
N ILE A 217 -16.15 -12.51 34.53
CA ILE A 217 -14.99 -13.25 34.03
C ILE A 217 -14.14 -13.66 35.23
N THR A 218 -13.81 -14.94 35.32
CA THR A 218 -12.92 -15.47 36.34
C THR A 218 -11.59 -15.87 35.74
N VAL A 219 -10.52 -15.38 36.34
CA VAL A 219 -9.14 -15.80 36.06
C VAL A 219 -8.49 -16.26 37.35
N THR A 220 -7.53 -17.15 37.25
CA THR A 220 -6.72 -17.57 38.41
C THR A 220 -5.66 -16.51 38.74
N GLN A 221 -5.14 -16.55 39.96
CA GLN A 221 -4.01 -15.72 40.36
C GLN A 221 -2.79 -15.90 39.44
N ALA A 222 -2.54 -17.11 38.95
CA ALA A 222 -1.44 -17.38 38.01
C ALA A 222 -1.67 -16.72 36.63
N GLU A 223 -2.90 -16.76 36.12
CA GLU A 223 -3.26 -16.07 34.87
C GLU A 223 -3.19 -14.54 35.02
N SER A 224 -3.49 -14.01 36.20
CA SER A 224 -3.40 -12.57 36.47
C SER A 224 -1.97 -12.06 36.54
N THR A 225 -1.00 -12.89 36.95
CA THR A 225 0.42 -12.51 37.05
C THR A 225 1.19 -12.81 35.77
N ASN A 226 0.89 -13.94 35.12
CA ASN A 226 1.50 -14.35 33.86
C ASN A 226 0.40 -14.70 32.85
N PRO A 227 -0.21 -13.69 32.20
CA PRO A 227 -1.26 -13.93 31.23
C PRO A 227 -0.76 -14.79 30.07
N THR A 228 -1.62 -15.70 29.62
CA THR A 228 -1.39 -16.52 28.42
C THR A 228 -2.41 -16.17 27.35
N GLN A 229 -2.26 -16.74 26.14
CA GLN A 229 -3.28 -16.61 25.10
C GLN A 229 -4.66 -17.09 25.59
N ALA A 230 -4.70 -18.17 26.38
CA ALA A 230 -5.94 -18.66 26.98
C ALA A 230 -6.58 -17.63 27.93
N THR A 231 -5.77 -16.85 28.64
CA THR A 231 -6.25 -15.75 29.49
C THR A 231 -6.90 -14.65 28.66
N VAL A 232 -6.28 -14.22 27.55
CA VAL A 232 -6.85 -13.22 26.64
C VAL A 232 -8.14 -13.72 25.98
N ASN A 233 -8.19 -15.00 25.57
CA ASN A 233 -9.35 -15.59 24.92
C ASN A 233 -10.63 -15.54 25.78
N LYS A 234 -10.51 -15.43 27.12
CA LYS A 234 -11.66 -15.21 28.02
C LYS A 234 -12.35 -13.85 27.84
N PHE A 235 -11.67 -12.89 27.20
CA PHE A 235 -12.15 -11.52 26.99
C PHE A 235 -12.60 -11.26 25.54
N LEU A 236 -12.29 -12.16 24.61
CA LEU A 236 -12.61 -12.04 23.18
C LEU A 236 -13.99 -12.65 22.88
N GLN A 237 -14.70 -12.09 21.90
CA GLN A 237 -15.95 -12.68 21.40
C GLN A 237 -15.69 -14.03 20.74
N THR A 238 -14.63 -14.08 19.95
CA THR A 238 -14.14 -15.26 19.25
C THR A 238 -12.68 -15.50 19.67
N PRO A 239 -12.36 -16.68 20.23
CA PRO A 239 -10.98 -17.02 20.62
C PRO A 239 -9.99 -16.82 19.47
N ASP A 240 -8.75 -16.47 19.82
CA ASP A 240 -7.61 -16.36 18.90
C ASP A 240 -7.76 -15.33 17.76
N THR A 241 -8.77 -14.45 17.83
CA THR A 241 -8.87 -13.29 16.91
C THR A 241 -7.77 -12.25 17.13
N LEU A 242 -7.28 -12.13 18.37
CA LEU A 242 -6.16 -11.27 18.75
C LEU A 242 -5.08 -12.09 19.49
N THR A 243 -3.82 -11.90 19.12
CA THR A 243 -2.67 -12.57 19.73
C THR A 243 -2.07 -11.75 20.88
N LEU A 244 -1.88 -12.36 22.04
CA LEU A 244 -1.19 -11.74 23.19
C LEU A 244 0.26 -11.37 22.84
N GLY A 245 0.68 -10.17 23.19
CA GLY A 245 2.03 -9.64 22.94
C GLY A 245 2.21 -9.01 21.55
N THR A 246 1.53 -9.54 20.53
CA THR A 246 1.57 -9.01 19.15
C THR A 246 0.46 -8.01 18.89
N ASP A 247 -0.77 -8.38 19.22
CA ASP A 247 -1.96 -7.56 18.96
C ASP A 247 -2.41 -6.81 20.21
N VAL A 248 -2.30 -7.44 21.39
CA VAL A 248 -2.81 -6.90 22.65
C VAL A 248 -1.93 -7.24 23.84
N THR A 249 -2.03 -6.43 24.89
CA THR A 249 -1.58 -6.74 26.25
C THR A 249 -2.76 -6.66 27.21
N ILE A 250 -2.68 -7.34 28.35
CA ILE A 250 -3.72 -7.32 29.39
C ILE A 250 -3.10 -7.05 30.76
N THR A 251 -3.77 -6.19 31.53
CA THR A 251 -3.43 -5.91 32.93
C THR A 251 -4.62 -6.15 33.84
N PHE A 252 -4.36 -6.61 35.06
CA PHE A 252 -5.39 -6.91 36.05
C PHE A 252 -5.25 -5.98 37.26
N ASN A 253 -6.37 -5.41 37.68
CA ASN A 253 -6.51 -4.74 38.96
C ASN A 253 -7.53 -5.52 39.80
N ALA A 254 -7.02 -6.48 40.57
CA ALA A 254 -7.84 -7.36 41.40
C ALA A 254 -8.63 -6.58 42.48
N ASN A 255 -8.10 -5.47 42.99
CA ASN A 255 -8.76 -4.65 44.01
C ASN A 255 -10.00 -3.95 43.46
N GLU A 256 -9.96 -3.51 42.21
CA GLU A 256 -11.08 -2.88 41.52
C GLU A 256 -11.94 -3.86 40.72
N ARG A 257 -11.62 -5.15 40.75
CA ARG A 257 -12.27 -6.20 39.93
C ARG A 257 -12.24 -5.86 38.44
N LYS A 258 -11.12 -5.28 37.98
CA LYS A 258 -10.95 -4.83 36.59
C LYS A 258 -9.86 -5.60 35.85
N ALA A 259 -10.05 -5.75 34.55
CA ALA A 259 -8.98 -6.03 33.61
C ALA A 259 -9.02 -5.02 32.47
N THR A 260 -7.84 -4.61 32.00
CA THR A 260 -7.72 -3.69 30.86
C THR A 260 -6.98 -4.40 29.74
N LEU A 261 -7.67 -4.58 28.61
CA LEU A 261 -7.09 -5.06 27.37
C LEU A 261 -6.68 -3.86 26.53
N THR A 262 -5.42 -3.77 26.12
CA THR A 262 -4.88 -2.62 25.38
C THR A 262 -4.23 -3.10 24.10
N ALA A 263 -4.47 -2.40 22.99
CA ALA A 263 -3.84 -2.73 21.72
C ALA A 263 -2.33 -2.51 21.84
N ALA A 264 -1.54 -3.48 21.38
CA ALA A 264 -0.10 -3.34 21.34
C ALA A 264 0.27 -2.17 20.41
N PRO A 265 1.32 -1.37 20.72
CA PRO A 265 1.71 -0.22 19.90
C PRO A 265 1.91 -0.54 18.41
N ASN A 266 2.44 -1.75 18.14
CA ASN A 266 2.74 -2.23 16.80
C ASN A 266 1.69 -3.21 16.24
N SER A 267 0.52 -3.34 16.87
CA SER A 267 -0.54 -4.19 16.34
C SER A 267 -0.96 -3.70 14.96
N THR A 268 -1.12 -4.60 14.01
CA THR A 268 -1.69 -4.29 12.68
C THR A 268 -3.20 -4.55 12.62
N LYS A 269 -3.77 -5.20 13.65
CA LYS A 269 -5.18 -5.64 13.67
C LYS A 269 -6.11 -4.76 14.48
N ALA A 270 -5.64 -4.15 15.57
CA ALA A 270 -6.52 -3.45 16.50
C ALA A 270 -5.90 -2.16 17.05
N GLN A 271 -6.75 -1.29 17.56
CA GLN A 271 -6.36 -0.07 18.26
C GLN A 271 -7.25 0.22 19.48
N GLY A 272 -6.78 1.09 20.37
CA GLY A 272 -7.51 1.52 21.57
C GLY A 272 -7.31 0.62 22.78
N SER A 273 -8.24 0.70 23.73
CA SER A 273 -8.25 -0.06 24.98
C SER A 273 -9.68 -0.34 25.44
N VAL A 274 -9.90 -1.46 26.12
CA VAL A 274 -11.18 -1.88 26.69
C VAL A 274 -10.98 -2.26 28.15
N VAL A 275 -11.82 -1.69 29.02
CA VAL A 275 -11.86 -2.01 30.45
C VAL A 275 -13.06 -2.91 30.74
N PHE A 276 -12.80 -4.03 31.42
CA PHE A 276 -13.79 -4.95 31.97
C PHE A 276 -13.90 -4.73 33.46
N THR A 277 -15.12 -4.69 34.01
CA THR A 277 -15.42 -4.22 35.38
C THR A 277 -15.94 -5.29 36.33
N ASN A 278 -16.09 -6.52 35.84
CA ASN A 278 -16.56 -7.65 36.65
C ASN A 278 -15.60 -8.86 36.56
N VAL A 279 -14.31 -8.58 36.74
CA VAL A 279 -13.25 -9.58 36.68
C VAL A 279 -12.88 -10.04 38.08
N THR A 280 -12.99 -11.33 38.33
CA THR A 280 -12.58 -11.95 39.60
C THR A 280 -11.25 -12.66 39.41
N VAL A 281 -10.26 -12.33 40.25
CA VAL A 281 -9.01 -13.08 40.36
C VAL A 281 -9.15 -14.09 41.49
N GLU A 282 -9.28 -15.35 41.14
CA GLU A 282 -9.38 -16.46 42.08
C GLU A 282 -8.02 -16.78 42.67
N LYS A 283 -7.93 -16.71 44.00
CA LYS A 283 -6.70 -16.96 44.75
C LYS A 283 -6.71 -18.39 45.31
N PRO A 284 -5.62 -19.15 45.15
CA PRO A 284 -5.48 -20.44 45.84
C PRO A 284 -5.53 -20.25 47.35
N ALA A 285 -6.09 -21.22 48.08
CA ALA A 285 -6.16 -21.15 49.54
C ALA A 285 -4.77 -21.34 50.16
N LEU A 286 -4.30 -20.39 50.99
CA LEU A 286 -2.98 -20.47 51.61
C LEU A 286 -2.80 -21.75 52.42
N ASN A 287 -3.86 -22.22 53.08
CA ASN A 287 -3.87 -23.43 53.91
C ASN A 287 -3.66 -24.74 53.11
N THR A 288 -3.89 -24.70 51.79
CA THR A 288 -3.61 -25.86 50.92
C THR A 288 -2.16 -25.85 50.43
N THR A 289 -1.54 -24.67 50.37
CA THR A 289 -0.17 -24.49 49.92
C THR A 289 0.83 -24.53 51.09
N LEU A 290 0.53 -23.90 52.22
CA LEU A 290 1.31 -24.01 53.46
C LEU A 290 0.90 -25.29 54.20
N THR A 291 1.54 -26.40 53.85
CA THR A 291 1.18 -27.75 54.33
C THR A 291 1.78 -28.06 55.71
N VAL A 292 3.00 -27.60 55.99
CA VAL A 292 3.69 -27.80 57.27
C VAL A 292 3.45 -26.61 58.19
N LYS A 293 2.59 -26.82 59.19
CA LYS A 293 2.19 -25.79 60.17
C LYS A 293 2.99 -25.84 61.47
N GLU A 294 3.54 -27.00 61.80
CA GLU A 294 4.45 -27.15 62.94
C GLU A 294 5.89 -26.95 62.47
N LEU A 295 6.46 -25.78 62.80
CA LEU A 295 7.78 -25.37 62.31
C LEU A 295 8.91 -26.00 63.12
N GLY A 296 8.60 -26.60 64.27
CA GLY A 296 9.57 -27.15 65.21
C GLY A 296 10.31 -26.05 65.97
N GLN A 297 11.55 -26.35 66.35
CA GLN A 297 12.39 -25.43 67.13
C GLN A 297 13.00 -24.34 66.26
N ILE A 298 12.90 -23.09 66.71
CA ILE A 298 13.49 -21.90 66.06
C ILE A 298 14.42 -21.16 67.02
N ASN A 299 15.36 -20.39 66.47
CA ASN A 299 16.38 -19.69 67.24
C ASN A 299 15.86 -18.50 68.07
N ALA A 300 14.76 -17.87 67.65
CA ALA A 300 14.16 -16.73 68.37
C ALA A 300 12.70 -16.53 67.97
N ARG A 301 11.89 -15.98 68.88
CA ARG A 301 10.50 -15.58 68.62
C ARG A 301 10.44 -14.26 67.85
N THR A 302 10.86 -14.27 66.59
CA THR A 302 10.83 -13.10 65.69
C THR A 302 10.09 -13.42 64.41
N GLN A 303 9.51 -12.41 63.76
CA GLN A 303 8.85 -12.58 62.46
C GLN A 303 9.80 -13.17 61.41
N ALA A 304 11.07 -12.73 61.41
CA ALA A 304 12.09 -13.23 60.51
C ALA A 304 12.42 -14.71 60.74
N ALA A 305 12.58 -15.13 62.00
CA ALA A 305 12.86 -16.53 62.33
C ALA A 305 11.69 -17.45 61.96
N VAL A 306 10.45 -17.05 62.24
CA VAL A 306 9.25 -17.80 61.85
C VAL A 306 9.13 -17.88 60.33
N LYS A 307 9.37 -16.77 59.61
CA LYS A 307 9.36 -16.75 58.14
C LYS A 307 10.40 -17.70 57.56
N ALA A 308 11.64 -17.66 58.07
CA ALA A 308 12.71 -18.55 57.62
C ALA A 308 12.38 -20.03 57.88
N ALA A 309 11.88 -20.36 59.07
CA ALA A 309 11.45 -21.71 59.42
C ALA A 309 10.29 -22.18 58.52
N MET A 310 9.27 -21.34 58.31
CA MET A 310 8.14 -21.61 57.42
C MET A 310 8.60 -21.92 55.98
N LEU A 311 9.48 -21.09 55.40
CA LEU A 311 9.97 -21.26 54.03
C LEU A 311 10.89 -22.47 53.88
N SER A 312 11.68 -22.81 54.90
CA SER A 312 12.54 -24.00 54.87
C SER A 312 11.74 -25.31 54.95
N LYS A 313 10.60 -25.31 55.66
CA LYS A 313 9.73 -26.49 55.83
C LYS A 313 8.71 -26.65 54.70
N ASN A 314 8.32 -25.56 54.04
CA ASN A 314 7.34 -25.55 52.96
C ASN A 314 8.04 -25.19 51.63
N THR A 315 8.85 -26.10 51.10
CA THR A 315 9.68 -25.86 49.89
C THR A 315 8.85 -25.51 48.66
N ASN A 316 7.59 -25.92 48.61
CA ASN A 316 6.64 -25.54 47.56
C ASN A 316 6.29 -24.04 47.55
N LEU A 317 6.63 -23.29 48.59
CA LEU A 317 6.49 -21.82 48.65
C LEU A 317 7.73 -21.08 48.14
N GLN A 318 8.81 -21.77 47.72
CA GLN A 318 10.03 -21.11 47.24
C GLN A 318 9.83 -20.30 45.95
N ASN A 319 8.86 -20.68 45.13
CA ASN A 319 8.49 -19.99 43.88
C ASN A 319 7.49 -18.83 44.11
N VAL A 320 7.02 -18.64 45.34
CA VAL A 320 6.17 -17.51 45.72
C VAL A 320 7.08 -16.31 46.06
N ASP A 321 6.61 -15.09 45.80
CA ASP A 321 7.31 -13.89 46.25
C ASP A 321 7.42 -13.85 47.78
N GLN A 322 8.60 -14.24 48.27
CA GLN A 322 8.84 -14.41 49.69
C GLN A 322 8.70 -13.08 50.45
N ASN A 323 8.92 -11.93 49.81
CA ASN A 323 8.86 -10.63 50.46
C ASN A 323 7.44 -10.21 50.82
N ARG A 324 6.43 -10.83 50.20
CA ARG A 324 5.01 -10.50 50.39
C ARG A 324 4.31 -11.34 51.45
N PHE A 325 5.02 -12.29 52.08
CA PHE A 325 4.52 -12.94 53.30
C PHE A 325 4.54 -11.97 54.48
N THR A 326 3.37 -11.85 55.13
CA THR A 326 3.23 -11.13 56.39
C THR A 326 3.10 -12.13 57.54
N ILE A 327 3.96 -11.97 58.54
CA ILE A 327 3.98 -12.80 59.75
C ILE A 327 3.53 -11.97 60.94
N THR A 328 2.48 -12.39 61.60
CA THR A 328 1.97 -11.76 62.83
C THR A 328 2.14 -12.75 63.97
N LEU A 329 3.10 -12.48 64.86
CA LEU A 329 3.27 -13.29 66.07
C LEU A 329 2.03 -13.16 66.96
N ASP A 330 1.67 -14.23 67.68
CA ASP A 330 0.62 -14.17 68.70
C ASP A 330 0.95 -13.08 69.74
N ALA A 331 -0.05 -12.41 70.30
CA ALA A 331 0.19 -11.45 71.38
C ALA A 331 0.66 -12.14 72.67
N ASP A 332 0.21 -13.37 72.88
CA ASP A 332 0.62 -14.22 74.00
C ASP A 332 1.95 -14.92 73.66
N ALA A 333 3.01 -14.50 74.34
CA ALA A 333 4.35 -15.06 74.15
C ALA A 333 4.43 -16.55 74.53
N SER A 334 3.55 -17.05 75.40
CA SER A 334 3.55 -18.45 75.85
C SER A 334 3.04 -19.43 74.78
N LYS A 335 2.24 -18.97 73.82
CA LYS A 335 1.59 -19.83 72.82
C LYS A 335 2.50 -20.28 71.69
N ASN A 336 3.63 -19.61 71.47
CA ASN A 336 4.56 -19.87 70.35
C ASN A 336 3.85 -20.11 69.00
N LYS A 337 2.93 -19.21 68.66
CA LYS A 337 2.15 -19.23 67.43
C LYS A 337 2.37 -17.97 66.60
N ALA A 338 2.12 -18.08 65.30
CA ALA A 338 2.06 -16.94 64.39
C ALA A 338 0.99 -17.16 63.32
N THR A 339 0.38 -16.07 62.87
CA THR A 339 -0.49 -16.04 61.70
C THR A 339 0.31 -15.63 60.47
N VAL A 340 0.16 -16.38 59.39
CA VAL A 340 0.79 -16.15 58.08
C VAL A 340 -0.29 -15.73 57.09
N THR A 341 -0.02 -14.64 56.37
CA THR A 341 -0.86 -14.20 55.23
C THR A 341 0.00 -13.88 54.03
N HIS A 342 -0.58 -13.98 52.84
CA HIS A 342 0.06 -13.61 51.59
C HIS A 342 -1.00 -13.08 50.61
N PRO A 343 -0.78 -11.93 49.95
CA PRO A 343 -1.78 -11.26 49.13
C PRO A 343 -2.27 -12.07 47.93
N ASP A 344 -1.44 -12.98 47.40
CA ASP A 344 -1.79 -13.83 46.25
C ASP A 344 -2.54 -15.12 46.67
N PHE A 345 -2.73 -15.35 47.96
CA PHE A 345 -3.49 -16.49 48.47
C PHE A 345 -4.75 -16.04 49.21
N ALA A 346 -5.75 -16.90 49.27
CA ALA A 346 -6.93 -16.71 50.10
C ALA A 346 -6.71 -17.25 51.52
N GLY A 347 -7.16 -16.50 52.51
CA GLY A 347 -7.14 -16.88 53.92
C GLY A 347 -5.81 -16.66 54.65
N ALA A 348 -5.85 -16.84 55.97
CA ALA A 348 -4.71 -16.80 56.85
C ALA A 348 -4.43 -18.20 57.42
N VAL A 349 -3.17 -18.52 57.71
CA VAL A 349 -2.77 -19.83 58.26
C VAL A 349 -2.02 -19.62 59.57
N GLU A 350 -2.44 -20.34 60.60
CA GLU A 350 -1.71 -20.39 61.87
C GLU A 350 -0.58 -21.43 61.79
N VAL A 351 0.60 -21.05 62.26
CA VAL A 351 1.77 -21.93 62.42
C VAL A 351 2.23 -21.91 63.88
N SER A 352 2.78 -23.03 64.34
CA SER A 352 3.31 -23.22 65.69
C SER A 352 4.81 -23.52 65.67
N PHE A 353 5.50 -23.20 66.75
CA PHE A 353 6.94 -23.42 66.91
C PHE A 353 7.32 -23.61 68.39
N SER A 354 8.58 -23.94 68.65
CA SER A 354 9.21 -23.83 69.96
C SER A 354 10.47 -22.97 69.85
N VAL A 355 10.91 -22.34 70.94
CA VAL A 355 12.11 -21.49 70.95
C VAL A 355 13.27 -22.26 71.58
N GLN A 356 14.44 -22.23 70.95
CA GLN A 356 15.67 -22.76 71.51
C GLN A 356 16.06 -21.93 72.75
N LEU A 357 16.08 -22.59 73.90
CA LEU A 357 16.46 -22.00 75.19
C LEU A 357 17.95 -21.70 75.24
#